data_AF-A0A392Q4S7-F1
#
_entry.id   AF-A0A392Q4S7-F1
#
_cell.length_a   1.000
_cell.length_b   1.000
_cell.length_c   1.000
_cell.angle_alpha   90.00
_cell.angle_beta   90.00
_cell.angle_gamma   90.00
#
_symmetry.space_group_name_H-M   'P 1'
#
loop_
_entity.id
_entity.type
_entity.pdbx_description
1 polymer ?
#
loop_
_entity_poly.entity_id
_entity_poly.type
_entity_poly.pdbx_seq_one_letter_code
_entity_poly.pdbx_strand_id
1 'polypeptide(L)' 'MLNENLKSAEGSDPLLYSGKIIECAWDADRNEWIFKRVRTDKSTPNDINTYKK' A
#
# COMPACT_ATOMS: atom_id res chain seq x y z
N MET A 1 1.68 23.60 0.76
CA MET A 1 1.46 22.83 2.00
C MET A 1 1.36 21.38 1.59
N LEU A 2 2.43 20.61 1.74
CA LEU A 2 2.39 19.16 1.52
C LEU A 2 2.08 18.52 2.88
N ASN A 3 1.06 17.68 2.89
CA ASN A 3 0.42 17.19 4.10
C ASN A 3 1.36 16.24 4.85
N GLU A 4 1.86 16.66 6.02
CA GLU A 4 2.83 15.93 6.85
C GLU A 4 2.28 14.66 7.54
N ASN A 5 1.16 14.11 7.09
CA ASN A 5 0.45 13.03 7.79
C ASN A 5 0.55 11.64 7.13
N LEU A 6 1.41 11.45 6.12
CA LEU A 6 1.63 10.12 5.58
C LEU A 6 2.67 9.36 6.43
N LYS A 7 2.23 8.89 7.60
CA LYS A 7 3.01 7.95 8.41
C LYS A 7 3.17 6.65 7.62
N SER A 8 4.39 6.43 7.17
CA SER A 8 4.80 5.24 6.46
C SER A 8 4.81 4.04 7.39
N ALA A 9 4.37 2.89 6.90
CA ALA A 9 4.61 1.63 7.57
C ALA A 9 6.13 1.49 7.79
N GLU A 10 6.56 1.34 9.05
CA GLU A 10 7.94 1.00 9.41
C GLU A 10 9.01 2.01 8.92
N GLY A 11 8.77 3.32 9.05
CA GLY A 11 9.80 4.36 8.89
C GLY A 11 10.40 4.54 7.49
N SER A 12 9.80 3.92 6.47
CA SER A 12 10.28 3.99 5.08
C SER A 12 9.55 5.08 4.31
N ASP A 13 10.24 6.04 3.69
CA ASP A 13 9.60 7.13 2.94
C ASP A 13 8.56 6.60 1.91
N PRO A 14 7.27 6.99 2.00
CA PRO A 14 6.23 6.53 1.08
C PRO A 14 6.52 6.87 -0.38
N LEU A 15 7.31 7.91 -0.64
CA LEU A 15 7.71 8.31 -1.99
C LEU A 15 8.52 7.23 -2.70
N LEU A 16 9.19 6.34 -1.97
CA LEU A 16 9.93 5.20 -2.54
C LEU A 16 9.02 4.22 -3.30
N TYR A 17 7.72 4.25 -3.03
CA TYR A 17 6.71 3.40 -3.66
C TYR A 17 5.87 4.15 -4.69
N SER A 18 6.09 5.45 -4.90
CA SER A 18 5.35 6.24 -5.89
C SER A 18 5.45 5.62 -7.28
N GLY A 19 4.30 5.40 -7.92
CA GLY A 19 4.20 4.76 -9.24
C GLY A 19 4.38 3.24 -9.26
N LYS A 20 4.63 2.59 -8.11
CA LYS A 20 4.76 1.13 -8.01
C LYS A 20 3.47 0.49 -7.55
N ILE A 21 3.25 -0.76 -7.97
CA ILE A 21 2.18 -1.60 -7.41
C ILE A 21 2.73 -2.31 -6.18
N ILE A 22 2.03 -2.19 -5.06
CA ILE A 22 2.35 -2.88 -3.82
C ILE A 22 1.24 -3.86 -3.46
N GLU A 23 1.62 -4.98 -2.83
CA GLU A 23 0.69 -5.92 -2.23
C GLU A 23 0.59 -5.61 -0.74
N CYS A 24 -0.65 -5.53 -0.26
CA CYS A 24 -0.96 -5.31 1.15
C CYS A 24 -1.92 -6.40 1.64
N ALA A 25 -1.95 -6.61 2.95
CA ALA A 25 -2.96 -7.42 3.63
C ALA A 25 -3.63 -6.57 4.72
N TRP A 26 -4.93 -6.74 4.92
CA TRP A 26 -5.66 -6.07 5.98
C TRP A 26 -5.34 -6.73 7.33
N ASP A 27 -4.90 -5.93 8.30
CA ASP A 27 -4.78 -6.33 9.70
C ASP A 27 -5.99 -5.78 10.46
N ALA A 28 -6.88 -6.69 10.88
CA ALA A 28 -8.11 -6.34 11.56
C ALA A 28 -7.88 -5.87 13.01
N ASP A 29 -6.81 -6.32 13.65
CA ASP A 29 -6.50 -5.97 15.04
C ASP A 29 -5.98 -4.53 15.12
N ARG A 30 -5.19 -4.13 14.11
CA ARG A 30 -4.61 -2.79 13.99
C ARG A 30 -5.46 -1.83 13.15
N ASN A 31 -6.49 -2.36 12.48
CA ASN A 31 -7.38 -1.62 11.58
C ASN A 31 -6.60 -0.84 10.51
N GLU A 32 -5.61 -1.49 9.90
CA GLU A 32 -4.71 -0.89 8.92
C GLU A 32 -4.28 -1.88 7.83
N TRP A 33 -3.84 -1.35 6.69
CA TRP A 33 -3.24 -2.16 5.63
C TRP A 33 -1.75 -2.34 5.88
N ILE A 34 -1.32 -3.59 5.96
CA ILE A 34 0.09 -3.95 6.15
C ILE A 34 0.73 -4.21 4.80
N PHE A 35 1.80 -3.47 4.50
CA PHE A 35 2.64 -3.71 3.33
C PHE A 35 3.21 -5.14 3.37
N LYS A 36 3.15 -5.84 2.24
CA LYS A 36 3.74 -7.18 2.07
C LYS A 36 4.96 -7.12 1.17
N ARG A 37 4.80 -6.58 -0.05
CA ARG A 37 5.88 -6.52 -1.06
C ARG A 37 5.56 -5.57 -2.21
N VAL A 38 6.58 -5.19 -2.97
CA VAL A 38 6.43 -4.56 -4.29
C VAL A 38 6.12 -5.65 -5.33
N ARG A 39 5.16 -5.40 -6.21
CA ARG A 39 4.74 -6.27 -7.31
C ARG A 39 5.37 -5.80 -8.62
N THR A 40 6.51 -6.39 -8.99
CA THR A 40 7.14 -6.17 -10.30
C THR A 40 6.55 -7.06 -11.39
N ASP A 41 5.80 -8.08 -11.01
CA ASP A 41 5.10 -9.03 -11.90
C ASP A 41 3.76 -8.50 -12.43
N LYS A 42 3.30 -7.34 -11.93
CA LYS A 42 2.04 -6.71 -12.34
C LYS A 42 2.31 -5.35 -12.97
N SER A 43 1.61 -5.07 -14.06
CA SER A 43 1.59 -3.74 -14.70
C SER A 43 0.36 -2.91 -14.30
N THR A 44 -0.67 -3.53 -13.72
CA THR A 44 -1.88 -2.83 -13.24
C THR A 44 -2.28 -3.26 -11.82
N PRO A 45 -2.84 -2.35 -10.99
CA PRO A 45 -3.41 -2.69 -9.69
C PRO A 45 -4.57 -3.69 -9.79
N ASN A 46 -4.98 -4.25 -8.65
CA ASN A 46 -6.17 -5.09 -8.61
C ASN A 46 -7.42 -4.30 -9.00
N ASP A 47 -8.37 -4.96 -9.68
CA ASP A 47 -9.68 -4.39 -9.95
C ASP A 47 -10.46 -4.13 -8.65
N ILE A 48 -11.31 -3.11 -8.63
CA ILE A 48 -12.11 -2.72 -7.46
C ILE A 48 -13.01 -3.86 -6.96
N ASN A 49 -13.48 -4.74 -7.84
CA ASN A 49 -14.30 -5.88 -7.44
C ASN A 49 -13.51 -6.93 -6.66
N THR A 50 -12.18 -6.95 -6.79
CA THR A 50 -11.31 -7.82 -5.98
C THR A 50 -11.22 -7.33 -4.55
N TYR A 51 -11.19 -6.01 -4.34
CA TYR A 51 -11.15 -5.41 -3.01
C TYR A 51 -12.47 -5.58 -2.24
N LYS A 52 -13.60 -5.57 -2.95
CA LYS A 52 -14.94 -5.66 -2.34
C LYS A 52 -15.35 -7.09 -1.95
N LYS A 53 -14.62 -8.10 -2.39
CA LYS A 53 -14.86 -9.51 -2.00
C LYS A 53 -14.35 -9.75 -0.60
#